data_AF-A0A661PFZ7-F1
#
_entry.id   AF-A0A661PFZ7-F1
#
_cell.length_a   1.000
_cell.length_b   1.000
_cell.length_c   1.000
_cell.angle_alpha   90.00
_cell.angle_beta   90.00
_cell.angle_gamma   90.00
#
_symmetry.space_group_name_H-M   'P 1'
#
loop_
_entity.id
_entity.type
_entity.pdbx_description
1 polymer ?
#
loop_
_entity_poly.entity_id
_entity_poly.type
_entity_poly.pdbx_seq_one_letter_code
_entity_poly.pdbx_strand_id
1 'polypeptide(L)'
;MTIDDYRKEINRLDSELLRVFNERAALALKIGEIKKEHGITVYDPEREKRIFETMSKANPGPLENDAIVRLFERVIDESRRLERIRTKGL
;
A
#
# COMPACT_ATOMS: atom_id res chain seq x y z
N MET A 1 -26.46 19.15 -3.88
CA MET A 1 -25.86 17.94 -3.30
C MET A 1 -26.31 17.82 -1.85
N THR A 2 -26.65 16.62 -1.44
CA THR A 2 -27.00 16.24 -0.08
C THR A 2 -25.87 15.44 0.56
N ILE A 3 -25.94 15.19 1.88
CA ILE A 3 -24.99 14.31 2.58
C ILE A 3 -24.95 12.92 1.92
N ASP A 4 -26.10 12.40 1.50
CA ASP A 4 -26.19 11.07 0.91
C ASP A 4 -25.56 11.01 -0.49
N ASP A 5 -25.58 12.11 -1.24
CA ASP A 5 -24.85 12.19 -2.52
C ASP A 5 -23.34 12.09 -2.29
N TYR A 6 -22.80 12.80 -1.30
CA TYR A 6 -21.38 12.69 -0.94
C TYR A 6 -21.00 11.29 -0.44
N ARG A 7 -21.88 10.64 0.34
CA ARG A 7 -21.64 9.26 0.79
C ARG A 7 -21.58 8.27 -0.36
N LYS A 8 -22.40 8.43 -1.40
CA LYS A 8 -22.33 7.60 -2.61
C LYS A 8 -20.99 7.75 -3.32
N GLU A 9 -20.48 8.97 -3.44
CA GLU A 9 -19.16 9.21 -4.02
C GLU A 9 -18.04 8.61 -3.16
N ILE A 10 -18.12 8.73 -1.83
CA ILE A 10 -17.16 8.09 -0.92
C ILE A 10 -17.19 6.56 -1.11
N ASN A 11 -18.37 5.94 -1.13
CA ASN A 11 -18.48 4.49 -1.33
C ASN A 11 -17.89 4.02 -2.67
N ARG A 12 -18.03 4.83 -3.72
CA ARG A 12 -17.40 4.57 -5.03
C ARG A 12 -15.87 4.61 -4.90
N LEU A 13 -15.33 5.65 -4.28
CA LEU A 13 -13.89 5.77 -4.03
C LEU A 13 -13.36 4.64 -3.15
N ASP A 14 -14.09 4.23 -2.11
CA ASP A 14 -13.71 3.12 -1.24
C ASP A 14 -13.61 1.80 -2.02
N SER A 15 -14.53 1.58 -2.97
CA SER A 15 -14.48 0.41 -3.87
C SER A 15 -13.25 0.44 -4.79
N GLU A 16 -12.88 1.62 -5.28
CA GLU A 16 -11.67 1.81 -6.08
C GLU A 16 -10.39 1.60 -5.24
N LEU A 17 -10.36 2.14 -4.02
CA LEU A 17 -9.26 1.93 -3.07
C LEU A 17 -9.09 0.45 -2.75
N LEU A 18 -10.18 -0.27 -2.47
CA LEU A 18 -10.16 -1.71 -2.21
C LEU A 18 -9.57 -2.49 -3.39
N ARG A 19 -9.96 -2.15 -4.62
CA ARG A 19 -9.39 -2.77 -5.83
C ARG A 19 -7.88 -2.50 -5.91
N VAL A 20 -7.47 -1.24 -5.77
CA VAL A 20 -6.06 -0.82 -5.85
C VAL A 20 -5.20 -1.48 -4.76
N PHE A 21 -5.70 -1.57 -3.52
CA PHE A 21 -4.99 -2.23 -2.44
C PHE A 21 -4.74 -3.72 -2.74
N ASN A 22 -5.73 -4.44 -3.25
CA ASN A 22 -5.58 -5.84 -3.61
C ASN A 22 -4.61 -6.05 -4.78
N GLU A 23 -4.68 -5.20 -5.81
CA GLU A 23 -3.74 -5.24 -6.94
C GLU A 23 -2.30 -5.00 -6.48
N ARG A 24 -2.09 -3.99 -5.62
CA ARG A 24 -0.78 -3.69 -5.03
C ARG A 24 -0.26 -4.85 -4.19
N ALA A 25 -1.11 -5.47 -3.37
CA ALA A 25 -0.74 -6.62 -2.55
C ALA A 25 -0.36 -7.84 -3.41
N ALA A 26 -1.07 -8.08 -4.52
CA ALA A 26 -0.73 -9.15 -5.46
C ALA A 26 0.64 -8.92 -6.13
N LEU A 27 0.99 -7.67 -6.45
CA LEU A 27 2.33 -7.33 -6.94
C LEU A 27 3.40 -7.53 -5.87
N ALA A 28 3.14 -7.11 -4.63
CA ALA A 28 4.05 -7.33 -3.51
C ALA A 28 4.32 -8.83 -3.28
N LEU A 29 3.32 -9.68 -3.45
CA LEU A 29 3.49 -11.14 -3.38
C LEU A 29 4.44 -11.69 -4.45
N LYS A 30 4.29 -11.25 -5.70
CA LYS A 30 5.22 -11.64 -6.78
C LYS A 30 6.65 -11.19 -6.49
N ILE A 31 6.81 -10.00 -5.92
CA ILE A 31 8.13 -9.51 -5.46
C ILE A 31 8.66 -10.40 -4.33
N GLY A 32 7.81 -10.79 -3.37
CA GLY A 32 8.16 -11.70 -2.28
C GLY A 32 8.64 -13.07 -2.76
N GLU A 33 8.03 -13.62 -3.81
CA GLU A 33 8.45 -14.87 -4.48
C GLU A 33 9.86 -14.74 -5.06
N ILE A 34 10.11 -13.67 -5.82
CA ILE A 34 11.44 -13.38 -6.39
C ILE A 34 12.47 -13.20 -5.27
N LYS A 35 12.15 -12.44 -4.22
CA LYS A 35 13.05 -12.23 -3.07
C LYS A 35 13.38 -13.56 -2.40
N LYS A 36 12.40 -14.45 -2.23
CA LYS A 36 12.60 -15.79 -1.65
C LYS A 36 13.56 -16.62 -2.50
N GLU A 37 13.36 -16.66 -3.82
CA GLU A 37 14.22 -17.40 -4.75
C GLU A 37 15.69 -16.94 -4.70
N HIS A 38 15.92 -15.65 -4.44
CA HIS A 38 17.25 -15.03 -4.40
C HIS A 38 17.82 -14.88 -2.98
N GLY A 39 17.14 -15.38 -1.94
CA GLY A 39 17.58 -15.24 -0.55
C GLY A 39 17.60 -13.80 -0.01
N ILE A 40 16.81 -12.91 -0.63
CA ILE A 40 16.71 -11.49 -0.25
C ILE A 40 15.67 -11.33 0.87
N THR A 41 15.99 -10.50 1.88
CA THR A 41 15.04 -10.19 2.95
C THR A 41 13.81 -9.43 2.44
N VAL A 42 12.64 -9.72 3.01
CA VAL A 42 11.40 -9.01 2.69
C VAL A 42 11.49 -7.53 3.07
N TYR A 43 12.13 -7.21 4.20
CA TYR A 43 12.22 -5.85 4.73
C TYR A 43 13.30 -5.02 4.00
N ASP A 44 12.89 -3.92 3.38
CA ASP A 44 13.77 -3.00 2.64
C ASP A 44 13.45 -1.54 3.04
N PRO A 45 14.13 -1.00 4.06
CA PRO A 45 13.83 0.35 4.58
C PRO A 45 14.10 1.45 3.56
N GLU A 46 15.10 1.28 2.70
CA GLU A 46 15.42 2.26 1.65
C GLU A 46 14.32 2.32 0.59
N ARG A 47 13.74 1.17 0.23
CA ARG A 47 12.57 1.12 -0.64
C ARG A 47 11.37 1.83 -0.03
N GLU A 48 11.10 1.62 1.25
CA GLU A 48 9.98 2.23 1.97
C GLU A 48 10.14 3.74 2.05
N LYS A 49 11.32 4.22 2.44
CA LYS A 49 11.66 5.66 2.46
C LYS A 49 11.41 6.32 1.10
N ARG A 50 11.83 5.69 -0.01
CA ARG A 50 11.55 6.20 -1.36
C ARG A 50 10.05 6.29 -1.67
N ILE A 51 9.24 5.35 -1.19
CA ILE A 51 7.78 5.42 -1.36
C ILE A 51 7.25 6.64 -0.62
N PHE A 52 7.59 6.81 0.65
CA PHE A 52 7.11 7.93 1.47
C PHE A 52 7.50 9.28 0.87
N GLU A 53 8.75 9.46 0.46
CA GLU A 53 9.21 10.69 -0.19
C GLU A 53 8.46 10.96 -1.50
N THR A 54 8.22 9.93 -2.31
CA THR A 54 7.51 10.08 -3.59
C THR A 54 6.06 10.48 -3.36
N MET A 55 5.38 9.84 -2.40
CA MET A 55 3.97 10.12 -2.11
C MET A 55 3.79 11.50 -1.49
N SER A 56 4.68 11.91 -0.59
CA SER A 56 4.67 13.27 -0.02
C SER A 56 4.93 14.34 -1.08
N LYS A 57 5.86 14.11 -2.03
CA LYS A 57 6.13 15.05 -3.13
C LYS A 57 4.97 15.16 -4.12
N ALA A 58 4.24 14.08 -4.33
CA ALA A 58 3.13 14.01 -5.28
C ALA A 58 1.78 14.40 -4.66
N ASN A 59 1.70 14.65 -3.35
CA ASN A 59 0.45 14.90 -2.64
C ASN A 59 -0.11 16.31 -2.95
N PRO A 60 -1.25 16.44 -3.65
CA PRO A 60 -1.86 17.74 -3.93
C PRO A 60 -2.76 18.23 -2.77
N GLY A 61 -2.85 17.49 -1.67
CA GLY A 61 -3.82 17.72 -0.61
C GLY A 61 -5.18 17.07 -0.91
N PRO A 62 -6.20 17.27 -0.05
CA PRO A 62 -6.22 18.13 1.14
C PRO A 62 -5.56 17.51 2.39
N LEU A 63 -5.11 16.26 2.32
CA LEU A 63 -4.38 15.62 3.41
C LEU A 63 -2.96 16.19 3.53
N GLU A 64 -2.47 16.33 4.75
CA GLU A 64 -1.06 16.66 5.00
C GLU A 64 -0.15 15.49 4.61
N ASN A 65 1.10 15.79 4.28
CA ASN A 65 2.08 14.77 3.90
C ASN A 65 2.25 13.69 4.97
N ASP A 66 2.23 14.06 6.25
CA ASP A 66 2.33 13.09 7.34
C ASP A 66 1.14 12.12 7.38
N ALA A 67 -0.06 12.58 7.00
CA ALA A 67 -1.21 11.70 6.88
C ALA A 67 -1.06 10.72 5.71
N ILE A 68 -0.54 11.19 4.57
CA ILE A 68 -0.21 10.32 3.43
C ILE A 68 0.83 9.27 3.82
N VAL A 69 1.90 9.67 4.51
CA VAL A 69 2.94 8.72 4.97
C VAL A 69 2.33 7.64 5.87
N ARG A 70 1.51 8.01 6.87
CA ARG A 70 0.85 7.03 7.75
C ARG A 70 -0.05 6.04 6.99
N LEU A 71 -0.77 6.50 5.97
CA LEU A 71 -1.60 5.62 5.13
C LEU A 71 -0.74 4.63 4.34
N PHE A 72 0.33 5.11 3.69
CA PHE A 72 1.22 4.26 2.92
C PHE A 72 2.03 3.28 3.79
N GLU A 73 2.38 3.68 5.01
CA GLU A 73 3.00 2.79 6.00
C GLU A 73 2.10 1.58 6.26
N ARG A 74 0.79 1.79 6.50
CA ARG A 74 -0.15 0.68 6.68
C ARG A 74 -0.31 -0.21 5.45
N VAL A 75 -0.36 0.39 4.27
CA VAL A 75 -0.44 -0.39 3.02
C VAL A 75 0.82 -1.26 2.81
N ILE A 76 2.00 -0.74 3.16
CA ILE A 76 3.27 -1.49 3.12
C ILE A 76 3.29 -2.57 4.20
N ASP A 77 2.89 -2.27 5.43
CA ASP A 77 2.81 -3.22 6.55
C ASP A 77 2.03 -4.47 6.18
N GLU A 78 0.83 -4.28 5.62
CA GLU A 78 -0.04 -5.37 5.23
C GLU A 78 0.53 -6.19 4.06
N SER A 79 1.21 -5.54 3.12
CA SER A 79 1.90 -6.22 2.02
C SER A 79 3.04 -7.11 2.54
N ARG A 80 3.89 -6.57 3.43
CA ARG A 80 5.00 -7.33 4.05
C ARG A 80 4.50 -8.47 4.91
N ARG A 81 3.40 -8.25 5.66
CA ARG A 81 2.74 -9.29 6.44
C ARG A 81 2.29 -10.43 5.52
N LEU A 82 1.66 -10.12 4.40
CA LEU A 82 1.20 -11.10 3.42
C LEU A 82 2.37 -11.87 2.77
N GLU A 83 3.44 -11.16 2.37
CA GLU A 83 4.69 -11.77 1.88
C GLU A 83 5.27 -12.76 2.89
N ARG A 84 5.37 -12.37 4.17
CA ARG A 84 5.89 -13.25 5.24
C ARG A 84 5.03 -14.49 5.45
N ILE A 85 3.70 -14.36 5.43
CA ILE A 85 2.79 -15.50 5.61
C ILE A 85 2.96 -16.51 4.48
N ARG A 86 3.02 -16.05 3.22
CA ARG A 86 3.14 -16.95 2.07
C ARG A 86 4.55 -17.51 1.85
N THR A 87 5.58 -16.80 2.28
CA THR A 87 6.97 -17.27 2.13
C THR A 87 7.42 -18.23 3.23
N LYS A 88 6.87 -18.13 4.46
CA LYS A 88 7.14 -19.04 5.59
C LYS A 88 6.44 -20.41 5.51
N GLY A 89 5.72 -20.70 4.42
CA GLY A 89 4.94 -21.94 4.23
C GLY A 89 5.60 -23.01 3.37
N LEU A 90 6.91 -23.26 3.54
CA LEU A 90 7.59 -24.51 3.17
C LEU A 90 8.57 -24.87 4.28
#